data_AF-A0A9D6KBU3-F1
#
_entry.id   AF-A0A9D6KBU3-F1
#
_cell.length_a   1.000
_cell.length_b   1.000
_cell.length_c   1.000
_cell.angle_alpha   90.00
_cell.angle_beta   90.00
_cell.angle_gamma   90.00
#
_symmetry.space_group_name_H-M   'P 1'
#
loop_
_entity.id
_entity.type
_entity.pdbx_description
1 polymer ?
#
loop_
_entity_poly.entity_id
_entity_poly.type
_entity_poly.pdbx_seq_one_letter_code
_entity_poly.pdbx_strand_id
1 'polypeptide(L)'
;MQVRTNLLKELEREFLPAGVAPPPAKKEIPWKRRPSPARSFLILISSIVIGVGLFSFYFYPKGNTTAARFLGLGIPVETVTVQGETFMEIIGAGGKTESAAVMEIRSWVGGKVLLVPVEVGTVVPKDHILAQLDPAPYEAALKLAQAKFTEDKTSFEKSELFEKRMNALFARRLISNIERERATRELNTARVHFSNAAEVFLRAQDNLDHVVIAAQAPGVILERKIEPGDVVNPKEILFLLGSTESVQVV
;
A
#
# COMPACT_ATOMS: atom_id res chain seq x y z
N MET A 1 24.06 -30.12 -28.61
CA MET A 1 25.02 -30.85 -27.76
C MET A 1 26.38 -30.68 -28.41
N GLN A 2 27.39 -30.35 -27.61
CA GLN A 2 28.73 -29.90 -28.00
C GLN A 2 28.78 -28.49 -28.66
N VAL A 3 29.27 -27.39 -28.05
CA VAL A 3 30.14 -27.20 -26.87
C VAL A 3 31.16 -28.33 -26.73
N ARG A 4 32.05 -28.41 -27.71
CA ARG A 4 33.26 -29.27 -27.86
C ARG A 4 33.34 -29.58 -29.35
N THR A 5 33.90 -28.70 -30.17
CA THR A 5 35.29 -28.91 -30.59
C THR A 5 35.94 -27.58 -30.98
N ASN A 6 35.99 -26.65 -30.03
CA ASN A 6 37.15 -25.75 -29.89
C ASN A 6 38.43 -26.54 -29.49
N LEU A 7 38.61 -27.73 -30.04
CA LEU A 7 39.64 -28.73 -29.77
C LEU A 7 40.12 -29.41 -31.07
N LEU A 8 39.88 -28.79 -32.22
CA LEU A 8 40.52 -29.16 -33.51
C LEU A 8 41.34 -28.00 -34.08
N LYS A 9 41.78 -27.07 -33.21
CA LYS A 9 42.92 -26.18 -33.48
C LYS A 9 44.25 -26.77 -32.99
N GLU A 10 44.23 -27.98 -32.41
CA GLU A 10 45.39 -28.60 -31.75
C GLU A 10 45.88 -29.91 -32.41
N LEU A 11 45.33 -30.33 -33.56
CA LEU A 11 45.69 -31.60 -34.22
C LEU A 11 46.23 -31.41 -35.66
N GLU A 12 47.00 -30.32 -35.87
CA GLU A 12 47.83 -30.11 -37.08
C GLU A 12 49.25 -30.69 -36.92
N ARG A 13 49.39 -31.75 -36.11
CA ARG A 13 50.62 -32.55 -36.04
C ARG A 13 50.27 -33.97 -35.70
N GLU A 14 49.89 -34.75 -36.70
CA GLU A 14 50.30 -36.14 -36.73
C GLU A 14 50.18 -36.74 -38.14
N PHE A 15 51.32 -37.20 -38.65
CA PHE A 15 51.48 -38.18 -39.72
C PHE A 15 51.30 -37.76 -41.19
N LEU A 16 52.35 -37.11 -41.74
CA LEU A 16 52.99 -37.59 -42.98
C LEU A 16 53.95 -38.75 -42.58
N PRO A 17 54.28 -39.79 -43.40
CA PRO A 17 54.66 -39.68 -44.82
C PRO A 17 54.47 -40.96 -45.72
N ALA A 18 54.93 -40.83 -46.98
CA ALA A 18 55.44 -41.84 -47.94
C ALA A 18 54.42 -42.80 -48.60
N GLY A 19 54.40 -43.05 -49.92
CA GLY A 19 55.22 -42.64 -51.05
C GLY A 19 55.12 -43.71 -52.14
N VAL A 20 54.81 -43.33 -53.40
CA VAL A 20 55.12 -44.13 -54.61
C VAL A 20 55.31 -43.15 -55.79
N ALA A 21 56.29 -43.52 -56.61
CA ALA A 21 57.12 -42.71 -57.50
C ALA A 21 56.43 -42.11 -58.76
N PRO A 22 57.03 -41.05 -59.35
CA PRO A 22 56.52 -40.39 -60.55
C PRO A 22 56.96 -41.10 -61.85
N PRO A 23 56.10 -41.15 -62.89
CA PRO A 23 56.61 -41.35 -64.24
C PRO A 23 55.86 -40.51 -65.31
N PRO A 24 56.37 -40.41 -66.55
CA PRO A 24 57.73 -40.12 -66.99
C PRO A 24 57.78 -38.85 -67.87
N ALA A 25 59.00 -38.41 -68.18
CA ALA A 25 59.28 -37.33 -69.13
C ALA A 25 59.03 -37.71 -70.61
N LYS A 26 58.84 -36.66 -71.42
CA LYS A 26 58.99 -36.53 -72.90
C LYS A 26 57.89 -37.10 -73.82
N LYS A 27 57.32 -36.23 -74.68
CA LYS A 27 57.83 -36.01 -76.06
C LYS A 27 57.19 -34.80 -76.74
N GLU A 28 58.04 -34.15 -77.51
CA GLU A 28 57.85 -32.97 -78.33
C GLU A 28 56.81 -33.17 -79.44
N ILE A 29 56.07 -32.12 -79.79
CA ILE A 29 55.46 -31.96 -81.12
C ILE A 29 56.23 -30.83 -81.83
N PRO A 30 56.59 -31.01 -83.11
CA PRO A 30 57.85 -30.49 -83.63
C PRO A 30 57.68 -29.22 -84.46
N TRP A 31 58.80 -28.49 -84.58
CA TRP A 31 59.24 -27.64 -85.71
C TRP A 31 58.74 -26.18 -85.73
N LYS A 32 59.63 -25.19 -85.51
CA LYS A 32 60.54 -24.53 -86.49
C LYS A 32 59.88 -23.20 -86.95
N ARG A 33 60.43 -21.98 -86.89
CA ARG A 33 61.79 -21.40 -86.76
C ARG A 33 61.65 -19.86 -86.50
N ARG A 34 62.44 -19.29 -85.57
CA ARG A 34 63.24 -18.03 -85.69
C ARG A 34 62.53 -16.64 -85.78
N PRO A 35 63.21 -15.50 -85.46
CA PRO A 35 62.86 -14.67 -84.28
C PRO A 35 62.64 -13.15 -84.52
N SER A 36 62.09 -12.45 -83.50
CA SER A 36 62.13 -10.97 -83.23
C SER A 36 61.46 -10.05 -84.28
N PRO A 37 61.13 -8.75 -84.04
CA PRO A 37 61.37 -7.85 -82.92
C PRO A 37 60.14 -6.95 -82.58
N ALA A 38 59.42 -7.15 -81.46
CA ALA A 38 58.28 -6.25 -81.15
C ALA A 38 58.02 -6.01 -79.65
N ARG A 39 59.03 -6.22 -78.79
CA ARG A 39 58.97 -5.77 -77.38
C ARG A 39 58.91 -4.23 -77.27
N SER A 40 59.29 -3.51 -78.32
CA SER A 40 59.10 -2.05 -78.47
C SER A 40 57.64 -1.62 -78.67
N PHE A 41 56.75 -2.51 -79.13
CA PHE A 41 55.33 -2.19 -79.32
C PHE A 41 54.53 -2.18 -78.00
N LEU A 42 54.94 -2.98 -77.01
CA LEU A 42 54.28 -3.01 -75.69
C LEU A 42 54.58 -1.77 -74.84
N ILE A 43 55.74 -1.13 -75.02
CA ILE A 43 56.11 0.11 -74.31
C ILE A 43 55.40 1.33 -74.92
N LEU A 44 55.10 1.30 -76.23
CA LEU A 44 54.30 2.33 -76.89
C LEU A 44 52.82 2.29 -76.48
N ILE A 45 52.25 1.10 -76.25
CA ILE A 45 50.87 0.97 -75.77
C ILE A 45 50.74 1.45 -74.33
N SER A 46 51.74 1.22 -73.47
CA SER A 46 51.68 1.73 -72.08
C SER A 46 51.80 3.25 -72.00
N SER A 47 52.55 3.91 -72.89
CA SER A 47 52.64 5.38 -72.90
C SER A 47 51.33 6.03 -73.38
N ILE A 48 50.61 5.39 -74.30
CA ILE A 48 49.29 5.85 -74.73
C ILE A 48 48.25 5.70 -73.60
N VAL A 49 48.28 4.61 -72.83
CA VAL A 49 47.35 4.41 -71.71
C VAL A 49 47.59 5.42 -70.58
N ILE A 50 48.85 5.74 -70.29
CA ILE A 50 49.20 6.78 -69.31
C ILE A 50 48.84 8.18 -69.82
N GLY A 51 49.03 8.44 -71.13
CA GLY A 51 48.60 9.67 -71.78
C GLY A 51 47.09 9.87 -71.74
N VAL A 52 46.29 8.83 -72.00
CA VAL A 52 44.82 8.87 -71.92
C VAL A 52 44.34 8.98 -70.47
N GLY A 53 45.01 8.34 -69.51
CA GLY A 53 44.72 8.49 -68.09
C GLY A 53 44.98 9.91 -67.57
N LEU A 54 46.10 10.53 -67.99
CA LEU A 54 46.44 11.92 -67.65
C LEU A 54 45.56 12.92 -68.40
N PHE A 55 45.17 12.63 -69.65
CA PHE A 55 44.22 13.46 -70.39
C PHE A 55 42.81 13.37 -69.78
N SER A 56 42.36 12.18 -69.38
CA SER A 56 41.11 12.00 -68.66
C SER A 56 41.15 12.73 -67.33
N PHE A 57 42.24 12.67 -66.56
CA PHE A 57 42.38 13.37 -65.29
C PHE A 57 42.48 14.90 -65.44
N TYR A 58 43.16 15.41 -66.48
CA TYR A 58 43.26 16.85 -66.74
C TYR A 58 41.96 17.43 -67.33
N PHE A 59 41.20 16.62 -68.06
CA PHE A 59 39.90 16.99 -68.63
C PHE A 59 38.71 16.50 -67.79
N TYR A 60 38.93 15.93 -66.60
CA TYR A 60 37.86 15.52 -65.68
C TYR A 60 37.17 16.81 -65.21
N PRO A 61 35.93 17.08 -65.67
CA PRO A 61 35.24 18.31 -65.33
C PRO A 61 34.97 18.28 -63.82
N LYS A 62 35.68 19.12 -63.08
CA LYS A 62 35.41 19.38 -61.66
C LYS A 62 33.92 19.70 -61.53
N GLY A 63 33.22 18.88 -60.76
CA GLY A 63 31.76 18.88 -60.66
C GLY A 63 31.21 20.25 -60.30
N ASN A 64 30.59 20.90 -61.29
CA ASN A 64 29.79 22.09 -61.08
C ASN A 64 28.38 21.63 -60.73
N THR A 65 28.04 21.84 -59.46
CA THR A 65 26.76 21.61 -58.80
C THR A 65 25.67 22.56 -59.32
N THR A 66 25.40 22.50 -60.63
CA THR A 66 24.35 23.28 -61.29
C THR A 66 23.51 22.47 -62.27
N ALA A 67 23.93 21.26 -62.67
CA ALA A 67 23.16 20.40 -63.58
C ALA A 67 22.06 19.56 -62.90
N ALA A 68 22.13 19.33 -61.58
CA ALA A 68 21.13 18.52 -60.86
C ALA A 68 19.85 19.31 -60.47
N ARG A 69 19.86 20.65 -60.50
CA ARG A 69 18.69 21.48 -60.20
C ARG A 69 17.67 21.58 -61.35
N PHE A 70 18.05 21.22 -62.57
CA PHE A 70 17.19 21.36 -63.74
C PHE A 70 16.30 20.13 -64.00
N LEU A 71 16.53 19.01 -63.32
CA LEU A 71 15.82 17.74 -63.54
C LEU A 71 14.67 17.46 -62.56
N GLY A 72 14.38 18.37 -61.62
CA GLY A 72 13.23 18.21 -60.71
C GLY A 72 13.24 16.94 -59.84
N LEU A 73 14.37 16.24 -59.76
CA LEU A 73 14.55 15.08 -58.91
C LEU A 73 14.83 15.59 -57.50
N GLY A 74 13.76 15.70 -56.70
CA GLY A 74 13.84 16.08 -55.30
C GLY A 74 14.88 15.24 -54.56
N ILE A 75 15.60 15.86 -53.64
CA ILE A 75 16.54 15.17 -52.75
C ILE A 75 15.71 14.11 -51.99
N PRO A 76 16.06 12.82 -52.03
CA PRO A 76 15.30 11.81 -51.29
C PRO A 76 15.45 12.12 -49.79
N VAL A 77 14.34 12.45 -49.13
CA VAL A 77 14.26 12.62 -47.68
C VAL A 77 13.46 11.45 -47.14
N GLU A 78 14.08 10.64 -46.28
CA GLU A 78 13.37 9.63 -45.51
C GLU A 78 12.38 10.34 -44.58
N THR A 79 11.09 10.07 -44.76
CA THR A 79 10.05 10.53 -43.85
C THR A 79 9.46 9.32 -43.14
N VAL A 80 9.27 9.43 -41.83
CA VAL A 80 8.52 8.47 -41.02
C VAL A 80 7.14 9.07 -40.77
N THR A 81 6.10 8.32 -41.12
CA THR A 81 4.72 8.70 -40.82
C THR A 81 4.44 8.42 -39.33
N VAL A 82 4.25 9.47 -38.54
CA VAL A 82 3.99 9.34 -37.09
C VAL A 82 2.58 8.79 -36.89
N GLN A 83 2.46 7.58 -36.34
CA GLN A 83 1.19 7.05 -35.85
C GLN A 83 0.99 7.52 -34.41
N GLY A 84 -0.12 8.19 -34.14
CA GLY A 84 -0.47 8.62 -32.79
C GLY A 84 -0.87 7.41 -31.96
N GLU A 85 0.05 6.90 -31.15
CA GLU A 85 -0.26 5.95 -30.09
C GLU A 85 -0.38 6.69 -28.75
N THR A 86 -1.32 6.26 -27.91
CA THR A 86 -1.47 6.81 -26.56
C THR A 86 -0.26 6.41 -25.73
N PHE A 87 0.70 7.33 -25.60
CA PHE A 87 1.86 7.15 -24.73
C PHE A 87 1.45 7.44 -23.28
N MET A 88 1.48 6.42 -22.43
CA MET A 88 1.32 6.60 -20.99
C MET A 88 2.66 7.03 -20.39
N GLU A 89 2.83 8.33 -20.18
CA GLU A 89 3.93 8.86 -19.40
C GLU A 89 3.65 8.63 -17.91
N ILE A 90 4.28 7.61 -17.33
CA ILE A 90 4.18 7.35 -15.89
C ILE A 90 5.13 8.33 -15.18
N ILE A 91 4.59 9.45 -14.71
CA ILE A 91 5.32 10.39 -13.87
C ILE A 91 5.40 9.79 -12.46
N GLY A 92 6.58 9.27 -12.11
CA GLY A 92 6.86 8.80 -10.75
C GLY A 92 7.15 9.99 -9.82
N ALA A 93 6.20 10.32 -8.95
CA ALA A 93 6.42 11.27 -7.85
C ALA A 93 6.52 10.50 -6.52
N GLY A 94 7.53 10.82 -5.71
CA GLY A 94 7.62 10.31 -4.34
C GLY A 94 6.65 11.09 -3.44
N GLY A 95 5.66 10.41 -2.87
CA GLY A 95 4.75 10.96 -1.86
C GLY A 95 5.04 10.39 -0.47
N LYS A 96 4.62 11.11 0.57
CA LYS A 96 4.63 10.59 1.94
C LYS A 96 3.29 9.92 2.24
N THR A 97 3.31 8.73 2.81
CA THR A 97 2.10 8.05 3.25
C THR A 97 1.80 8.43 4.70
N GLU A 98 0.64 9.04 4.94
CA GLU A 98 0.12 9.32 6.28
C GLU A 98 -1.19 8.55 6.52
N SER A 99 -1.49 8.27 7.78
CA SER A 99 -2.78 7.68 8.17
C SER A 99 -3.89 8.65 7.79
N ALA A 100 -4.89 8.21 7.03
CA ALA A 100 -5.95 9.09 6.55
C ALA A 100 -6.80 9.68 7.68
N ALA A 101 -6.82 9.03 8.84
CA ALA A 101 -7.50 9.52 10.03
C ALA A 101 -6.69 9.19 11.30
N VAL A 102 -6.63 10.17 12.21
CA VAL A 102 -6.15 9.99 13.59
C VAL A 102 -7.36 10.04 14.51
N MET A 103 -7.54 9.00 15.31
CA MET A 103 -8.62 8.87 16.29
C MET A 103 -8.08 9.13 17.69
N GLU A 104 -8.75 10.01 18.43
CA GLU A 104 -8.42 10.32 19.81
C GLU A 104 -9.25 9.46 20.75
N ILE A 105 -8.59 8.60 21.53
CA ILE A 105 -9.26 7.82 22.57
C ILE A 105 -9.20 8.60 23.87
N ARG A 106 -10.38 8.90 24.40
CA ARG A 106 -10.56 9.72 25.61
C ARG A 106 -11.13 8.90 26.76
N SER A 107 -10.78 9.28 27.99
CA SER A 107 -11.41 8.68 29.17
C SER A 107 -12.83 9.20 29.33
N TRP A 108 -13.79 8.31 29.60
CA TRP A 108 -15.15 8.72 29.96
C TRP A 108 -15.27 9.02 31.46
N VAL A 109 -14.54 8.26 32.28
CA VAL A 109 -14.49 8.38 33.74
C VAL A 109 -13.10 8.75 34.21
N GLY A 110 -13.00 9.39 35.37
CA GLY A 110 -11.70 9.75 35.97
C GLY A 110 -11.19 8.63 36.87
N GLY A 111 -9.89 8.54 37.09
CA GLY A 111 -9.39 7.52 38.01
C GLY A 111 -7.89 7.32 37.92
N LYS A 112 -7.38 6.49 38.82
CA LYS A 112 -5.99 6.07 38.78
C LYS A 112 -5.82 4.99 37.70
N VAL A 113 -4.82 5.12 36.85
CA VAL A 113 -4.45 4.12 35.85
C VAL A 113 -3.79 2.94 36.57
N LEU A 114 -4.38 1.75 36.44
CA LEU A 114 -3.86 0.52 37.03
C LEU A 114 -2.84 -0.14 36.11
N LEU A 115 -3.18 -0.29 34.84
CA LEU A 115 -2.33 -0.93 33.83
C LEU A 115 -2.59 -0.38 32.43
N VAL A 116 -1.54 -0.43 31.61
CA VAL A 116 -1.55 -0.06 30.19
C VAL A 116 -0.79 -1.15 29.44
N PRO A 117 -1.49 -2.18 28.90
CA PRO A 117 -0.85 -3.37 28.34
C PRO A 117 -0.35 -3.18 26.89
N VAL A 118 -0.39 -1.95 26.37
CA VAL A 118 -0.09 -1.62 24.98
C VAL A 118 1.08 -0.65 24.84
N GLU A 119 1.87 -0.85 23.79
CA GLU A 119 3.02 -0.01 23.45
C GLU A 119 2.76 0.79 22.16
N VAL A 120 3.44 1.93 22.04
CA VAL A 120 3.40 2.76 20.83
C VAL A 120 3.94 1.95 19.63
N GLY A 121 3.25 2.04 18.49
CA GLY A 121 3.53 1.25 17.29
C GLY A 121 2.82 -0.11 17.23
N THR A 122 2.11 -0.52 18.29
CA THR A 122 1.34 -1.76 18.28
C THR A 122 0.07 -1.62 17.45
N VAL A 123 -0.23 -2.64 16.64
CA VAL A 123 -1.51 -2.77 15.92
C VAL A 123 -2.54 -3.38 16.86
N VAL A 124 -3.67 -2.69 17.04
CA VAL A 124 -4.76 -3.13 17.92
C VAL A 124 -6.04 -3.36 17.11
N PRO A 125 -6.75 -4.48 17.31
CA PRO A 125 -8.07 -4.67 16.73
C PRO A 125 -9.12 -3.83 17.47
N LYS A 126 -10.34 -3.79 16.91
CA LYS A 126 -11.50 -3.22 17.61
C LYS A 126 -11.74 -3.95 18.94
N ASP A 127 -12.16 -3.19 19.95
CA ASP A 127 -12.49 -3.63 21.31
C ASP A 127 -11.29 -4.20 22.10
N HIS A 128 -10.06 -3.98 21.61
CA HIS A 128 -8.84 -4.33 22.34
C HIS A 128 -8.62 -3.39 23.53
N ILE A 129 -8.24 -3.94 24.69
CA ILE A 129 -8.00 -3.17 25.91
C ILE A 129 -6.71 -2.36 25.77
N LEU A 130 -6.83 -1.03 25.87
CA LEU A 130 -5.72 -0.08 25.81
C LEU A 130 -5.24 0.34 27.19
N ALA A 131 -6.16 0.52 28.13
CA ALA A 131 -5.84 0.84 29.52
C ALA A 131 -6.95 0.38 30.45
N GLN A 132 -6.61 0.20 31.72
CA GLN A 132 -7.57 -0.10 32.77
C GLN A 132 -7.33 0.85 33.94
N LEU A 133 -8.40 1.51 34.38
CA LEU A 133 -8.40 2.32 35.59
C LEU A 133 -8.67 1.43 36.81
N ASP A 134 -8.43 1.96 38.02
CA ASP A 134 -8.75 1.27 39.27
C ASP A 134 -10.28 1.09 39.41
N PRO A 135 -10.79 -0.16 39.40
CA PRO A 135 -12.22 -0.43 39.49
C PRO A 135 -12.77 -0.29 40.91
N ALA A 136 -11.92 -0.33 41.96
CA ALA A 136 -12.36 -0.42 43.35
C ALA A 136 -13.37 0.68 43.78
N PRO A 137 -13.16 1.99 43.48
CA PRO A 137 -14.14 3.01 43.83
C PRO A 137 -15.45 2.88 43.05
N TYR A 138 -15.39 2.42 41.80
CA TYR A 138 -16.57 2.23 40.94
C TYR A 138 -17.39 1.01 41.35
N GLU A 139 -16.74 -0.10 41.71
CA GLU A 139 -17.41 -1.28 42.26
C GLU A 139 -18.10 -0.98 43.59
N ALA A 140 -17.46 -0.19 44.46
CA ALA A 140 -18.05 0.25 45.71
C ALA A 140 -19.28 1.12 45.47
N ALA A 141 -19.20 2.07 44.53
CA ALA A 141 -20.33 2.91 44.14
C ALA A 141 -21.48 2.09 43.53
N LEU A 142 -21.19 1.10 42.69
CA LEU A 142 -22.18 0.20 42.11
C LEU A 142 -22.90 -0.61 43.20
N LYS A 143 -22.16 -1.16 44.17
CA LYS A 143 -22.75 -1.89 45.31
C LYS A 143 -23.69 -1.01 46.13
N LEU A 144 -23.32 0.24 46.38
CA LEU A 144 -24.16 1.21 47.09
C LEU A 144 -25.43 1.53 46.29
N ALA A 145 -25.30 1.78 45.00
CA ALA A 145 -26.43 2.05 44.11
C ALA A 145 -27.37 0.85 44.00
N GLN A 146 -26.82 -0.36 43.94
CA GLN A 146 -27.59 -1.61 43.92
C GLN A 146 -28.40 -1.79 45.20
N ALA A 147 -27.81 -1.51 46.38
CA ALA A 147 -28.53 -1.55 47.64
C ALA A 147 -29.72 -0.57 47.64
N LYS A 148 -29.51 0.67 47.21
CA LYS A 148 -30.58 1.68 47.09
C LYS A 148 -31.69 1.24 46.13
N PHE A 149 -31.32 0.69 44.97
CA PHE A 149 -32.26 0.13 44.00
C PHE A 149 -33.13 -0.95 44.62
N THR A 150 -32.54 -1.90 45.35
CA THR A 150 -33.29 -2.97 46.01
C THR A 150 -34.22 -2.46 47.12
N GLU A 151 -33.78 -1.46 47.88
CA GLU A 151 -34.59 -0.81 48.91
C GLU A 151 -35.83 -0.12 48.29
N ASP A 152 -35.62 0.73 47.29
CA ASP A 152 -36.71 1.49 46.67
C ASP A 152 -37.64 0.61 45.84
N LYS A 153 -37.11 -0.46 45.23
CA LYS A 153 -37.92 -1.48 44.58
C LYS A 153 -38.88 -2.13 45.58
N THR A 154 -38.36 -2.54 46.74
CA THR A 154 -39.18 -3.15 47.79
C THR A 154 -40.24 -2.16 48.32
N SER A 155 -39.87 -0.90 48.49
CA SER A 155 -40.79 0.17 48.88
C SER A 155 -41.90 0.38 47.85
N PHE A 156 -41.56 0.42 46.56
CA PHE A 156 -42.52 0.49 45.46
C PHE A 156 -43.49 -0.70 45.44
N GLU A 157 -42.98 -1.92 45.52
CA GLU A 157 -43.80 -3.14 45.56
C GLU A 157 -44.75 -3.15 46.76
N LYS A 158 -44.28 -2.70 47.95
CA LYS A 158 -45.10 -2.58 49.15
C LYS A 158 -46.24 -1.57 48.96
N SER A 159 -45.93 -0.38 48.44
CA SER A 159 -46.93 0.66 48.18
C SER A 159 -47.91 0.26 47.09
N GLU A 160 -47.47 -0.52 46.10
CA GLU A 160 -48.33 -1.05 45.04
C GLU A 160 -49.36 -2.03 45.60
N LEU A 161 -48.92 -2.96 46.47
CA LEU A 161 -49.82 -3.87 47.16
C LEU A 161 -50.78 -3.15 48.11
N PHE A 162 -50.31 -2.10 48.79
CA PHE A 162 -51.13 -1.29 49.67
C PHE A 162 -52.22 -0.54 48.90
N GLU A 163 -51.88 0.08 47.78
CA GLU A 163 -52.83 0.77 46.90
C GLU A 163 -53.90 -0.18 46.36
N LYS A 164 -53.48 -1.37 45.87
CA LYS A 164 -54.40 -2.44 45.43
C LYS A 164 -55.39 -2.83 46.53
N ARG A 165 -54.93 -2.96 47.78
CA ARG A 165 -55.80 -3.25 48.94
C ARG A 165 -56.76 -2.10 49.24
N MET A 166 -56.29 -0.86 49.24
CA MET A 166 -57.14 0.30 49.52
C MET A 166 -58.22 0.49 48.44
N ASN A 167 -57.87 0.28 47.17
CA ASN A 167 -58.85 0.30 46.07
C ASN A 167 -59.93 -0.78 46.24
N ALA A 168 -59.56 -2.00 46.64
CA ALA A 168 -60.53 -3.06 46.91
C ALA A 168 -61.48 -2.72 48.08
N LEU A 169 -60.97 -2.09 49.14
CA LEU A 169 -61.80 -1.61 50.27
C LEU A 169 -62.70 -0.45 49.87
N PHE A 170 -62.20 0.48 49.04
CA PHE A 170 -62.98 1.60 48.52
C PHE A 170 -64.13 1.14 47.61
N ALA A 171 -63.89 0.15 46.75
CA ALA A 171 -64.93 -0.47 45.93
C ALA A 171 -66.06 -1.09 46.76
N ARG A 172 -65.73 -1.58 47.97
CA ARG A 172 -66.69 -2.09 48.96
C ARG A 172 -67.27 -1.00 49.88
N ARG A 173 -66.93 0.27 49.64
CA ARG A 173 -67.32 1.44 50.45
C ARG A 173 -66.91 1.35 51.92
N LEU A 174 -65.77 0.69 52.21
CA LEU A 174 -65.25 0.49 53.58
C LEU A 174 -64.25 1.58 54.03
N ILE A 175 -63.80 2.44 53.11
CA ILE A 175 -62.89 3.57 53.38
C ILE A 175 -63.37 4.82 52.62
N SER A 176 -62.90 6.00 53.01
CA SER A 176 -63.25 7.24 52.31
C SER A 176 -62.35 7.46 51.09
N ASN A 177 -62.75 8.43 50.24
CA ASN A 177 -61.97 8.83 49.08
C ASN A 177 -60.58 9.38 49.47
N ILE A 178 -60.47 10.05 50.63
CA ILE A 178 -59.20 10.64 51.10
C ILE A 178 -58.17 9.56 51.41
N GLU A 179 -58.57 8.43 52.01
CA GLU A 179 -57.65 7.30 52.25
C GLU A 179 -57.20 6.64 50.95
N ARG A 180 -58.11 6.45 49.99
CA ARG A 180 -57.78 5.91 48.66
C ARG A 180 -56.73 6.80 47.97
N GLU A 181 -56.99 8.11 47.91
CA GLU A 181 -56.08 9.06 47.28
C GLU A 181 -54.73 9.15 47.99
N ARG A 182 -54.69 8.99 49.32
CA ARG A 182 -53.44 8.92 50.08
C ARG A 182 -52.59 7.72 49.62
N ALA A 183 -53.19 6.55 49.48
CA ALA A 183 -52.49 5.35 49.00
C ALA A 183 -51.99 5.52 47.55
N THR A 184 -52.78 6.12 46.67
CA THR A 184 -52.34 6.44 45.29
C THR A 184 -51.17 7.42 45.28
N ARG A 185 -51.19 8.47 46.11
CA ARG A 185 -50.07 9.40 46.24
C ARG A 185 -48.81 8.72 46.75
N GLU A 186 -48.94 7.84 47.75
CA GLU A 186 -47.82 7.06 48.31
C GLU A 186 -47.19 6.11 47.28
N LEU A 187 -48.00 5.44 46.47
CA LEU A 187 -47.52 4.65 45.33
C LEU A 187 -46.77 5.52 44.32
N ASN A 188 -47.31 6.69 43.97
CA ASN A 188 -46.66 7.59 43.02
C ASN A 188 -45.31 8.09 43.56
N THR A 189 -45.20 8.42 44.85
CA THR A 189 -43.93 8.79 45.46
C THR A 189 -42.93 7.62 45.44
N ALA A 190 -43.36 6.42 45.81
CA ALA A 190 -42.49 5.23 45.80
C ALA A 190 -42.02 4.87 44.39
N ARG A 191 -42.88 5.05 43.37
CA ARG A 191 -42.54 4.88 41.95
C ARG A 191 -41.43 5.84 41.51
N VAL A 192 -41.51 7.11 41.90
CA VAL A 192 -40.48 8.11 41.58
C VAL A 192 -39.15 7.75 42.24
N HIS A 193 -39.17 7.34 43.51
CA HIS A 193 -37.96 6.89 44.22
C HIS A 193 -37.33 5.66 43.53
N PHE A 194 -38.14 4.66 43.18
CA PHE A 194 -37.66 3.48 42.45
C PHE A 194 -37.05 3.86 41.09
N SER A 195 -37.70 4.72 40.32
CA SER A 195 -37.18 5.20 39.04
C SER A 195 -35.85 5.93 39.21
N ASN A 196 -35.73 6.80 40.20
CA ASN A 196 -34.48 7.52 40.48
C ASN A 196 -33.35 6.56 40.89
N ALA A 197 -33.65 5.57 41.74
CA ALA A 197 -32.66 4.58 42.15
C ALA A 197 -32.21 3.68 40.99
N ALA A 198 -33.11 3.36 40.05
CA ALA A 198 -32.77 2.64 38.82
C ALA A 198 -31.77 3.43 37.96
N GLU A 199 -32.01 4.72 37.76
CA GLU A 199 -31.08 5.58 37.01
C GLU A 199 -29.71 5.70 37.68
N VAL A 200 -29.67 5.80 39.01
CA VAL A 200 -28.41 5.83 39.77
C VAL A 200 -27.66 4.52 39.64
N PHE A 201 -28.35 3.37 39.69
CA PHE A 201 -27.76 2.06 39.46
C PHE A 201 -27.18 1.92 38.04
N LEU A 202 -27.94 2.31 37.01
CA LEU A 202 -27.48 2.26 35.62
C LEU A 202 -26.24 3.13 35.40
N ARG A 203 -26.24 4.37 35.92
CA ARG A 203 -25.06 5.24 35.83
C ARG A 203 -23.83 4.67 36.54
N ALA A 204 -24.02 4.04 37.70
CA ALA A 204 -22.91 3.41 38.41
C ALA A 204 -22.36 2.21 37.63
N GLN A 205 -23.22 1.46 36.96
CA GLN A 205 -22.84 0.35 36.07
C GLN A 205 -22.09 0.87 34.84
N ASP A 206 -22.64 1.85 34.14
CA ASP A 206 -21.99 2.49 32.99
C ASP A 206 -20.60 2.99 33.37
N ASN A 207 -20.48 3.67 34.51
CA ASN A 207 -19.18 4.16 34.97
C ASN A 207 -18.17 3.04 35.21
N LEU A 208 -18.61 1.89 35.73
CA LEU A 208 -17.75 0.72 35.93
C LEU A 208 -17.33 0.10 34.59
N ASP A 209 -18.22 0.03 33.61
CA ASP A 209 -17.90 -0.51 32.28
C ASP A 209 -16.86 0.38 31.57
N HIS A 210 -16.91 1.69 31.77
CA HIS A 210 -15.96 2.65 31.23
C HIS A 210 -14.61 2.72 31.97
N VAL A 211 -14.40 1.94 33.03
CA VAL A 211 -13.08 1.77 33.69
C VAL A 211 -12.10 1.06 32.75
N VAL A 212 -12.61 0.19 31.88
CA VAL A 212 -11.82 -0.49 30.85
C VAL A 212 -11.88 0.34 29.57
N ILE A 213 -10.73 0.90 29.19
CA ILE A 213 -10.61 1.73 27.99
C ILE A 213 -10.19 0.83 26.84
N ALA A 214 -11.08 0.66 25.86
CA ALA A 214 -10.85 -0.18 24.69
C ALA A 214 -10.81 0.63 23.38
N ALA A 215 -10.20 0.05 22.35
CA ALA A 215 -10.13 0.64 21.01
C ALA A 215 -11.50 0.62 20.29
N GLN A 216 -11.97 1.77 19.80
CA GLN A 216 -13.27 1.86 19.11
C GLN A 216 -13.24 1.35 17.66
N ALA A 217 -12.05 1.25 17.08
CA ALA A 217 -11.79 0.81 15.70
C ALA A 217 -10.39 0.18 15.62
N PRO A 218 -10.12 -0.68 14.61
CA PRO A 218 -8.77 -1.21 14.40
C PRO A 218 -7.80 -0.09 13.97
N GLY A 219 -6.58 -0.12 14.47
CA GLY A 219 -5.58 0.88 14.14
C GLY A 219 -4.22 0.63 14.78
N VAL A 220 -3.28 1.55 14.57
CA VAL A 220 -1.95 1.54 15.17
C VAL A 220 -1.85 2.63 16.22
N ILE A 221 -1.30 2.32 17.40
CA ILE A 221 -1.09 3.32 18.45
C ILE A 221 0.04 4.26 18.01
N LEU A 222 -0.28 5.54 17.77
CA LEU A 222 0.68 6.58 17.38
C LEU A 222 1.30 7.25 18.60
N GLU A 223 0.48 7.52 19.62
CA GLU A 223 0.92 8.21 20.83
C GLU A 223 0.18 7.64 22.05
N ARG A 224 0.91 7.53 23.16
CA ARG A 224 0.40 7.21 24.48
C ARG A 224 0.70 8.38 25.41
N LYS A 225 -0.32 8.91 26.08
CA LYS A 225 -0.23 10.09 26.98
C LYS A 225 -0.32 9.75 28.47
N ILE A 226 -0.40 8.47 28.81
CA ILE A 226 -0.57 7.98 30.18
C ILE A 226 0.40 6.86 30.52
N GLU A 227 0.76 6.80 31.79
CA GLU A 227 1.54 5.72 32.40
C GLU A 227 0.77 5.05 33.55
N PRO A 228 1.08 3.78 33.88
CA PRO A 228 0.56 3.14 35.08
C PRO A 228 0.88 3.95 36.33
N GLY A 229 -0.15 4.25 37.13
CA GLY A 229 -0.03 5.08 38.33
C GLY A 229 -0.51 6.52 38.16
N ASP A 230 -0.67 7.00 36.93
CA ASP A 230 -1.19 8.34 36.65
C ASP A 230 -2.66 8.48 37.07
N VAL A 231 -3.12 9.71 37.27
CA VAL A 231 -4.52 10.03 37.54
C VAL A 231 -5.09 10.78 36.35
N VAL A 232 -6.10 10.20 35.72
CA VAL A 232 -6.76 10.76 34.53
C VAL A 232 -8.07 11.43 34.91
N ASN A 233 -8.41 12.49 34.17
CA ASN A 233 -9.68 13.17 34.28
C ASN A 233 -10.66 12.74 33.17
N PRO A 234 -11.97 12.88 33.39
CA PRO A 234 -12.95 12.71 32.31
C PRO A 234 -12.64 13.61 31.11
N LYS A 235 -12.83 13.07 29.89
CA LYS A 235 -12.62 13.70 28.57
C LYS A 235 -11.16 13.99 28.21
N GLU A 236 -10.22 13.57 29.04
CA GLU A 236 -8.78 13.64 28.76
C GLU A 236 -8.40 12.66 27.65
N ILE A 237 -7.54 13.09 26.73
CA ILE A 237 -7.04 12.26 25.62
C ILE A 237 -5.93 11.37 26.14
N LEU A 238 -6.09 10.05 26.02
CA LEU A 238 -5.16 9.06 26.55
C LEU A 238 -4.29 8.45 25.44
N PHE A 239 -4.88 8.20 24.27
CA PHE A 239 -4.20 7.59 23.12
C PHE A 239 -4.58 8.26 21.81
N LEU A 240 -3.63 8.27 20.87
CA LEU A 240 -3.87 8.57 19.45
C LEU A 240 -3.72 7.30 18.63
N LEU A 241 -4.75 6.93 17.87
CA LEU A 241 -4.74 5.78 16.98
C LEU A 241 -4.74 6.24 15.52
N GLY A 242 -3.83 5.71 14.71
CA GLY A 242 -3.86 5.85 13.26
C GLY A 242 -4.72 4.75 12.66
N SER A 243 -5.73 5.12 11.87
CA SER A 243 -6.56 4.14 11.16
C SER A 243 -5.76 3.40 10.09
N THR A 244 -5.86 2.07 10.08
CA THR A 244 -5.26 1.23 9.03
C THR A 244 -6.18 1.03 7.82
N GLU A 245 -7.43 1.49 7.88
CA GLU A 245 -8.40 1.26 6.80
C GLU A 245 -8.20 2.16 5.59
N SER A 246 -7.57 3.32 5.76
CA SER A 246 -7.27 4.23 4.66
C SER A 246 -5.94 4.94 4.89
N VAL A 247 -5.07 4.88 3.89
CA VAL A 247 -3.78 5.58 3.86
C VAL A 247 -3.89 6.64 2.78
N GLN A 248 -3.54 7.89 3.10
CA GLN A 248 -3.46 8.97 2.13
C GLN A 248 -2.01 9.21 1.73
N VAL A 249 -1.79 9.42 0.43
CA VAL A 249 -0.49 9.84 -0.10
C VAL A 249 -0.54 11.36 -0.23
N VAL A 250 0.35 12.06 0.48
CA VAL A 250 0.53 13.52 0.46
C VAL A 250 1.78 13.88 -0.32
#